data_AF-M4AVP6-F1
#
_entry.id   AF-M4AVP6-F1
#
_cell.length_a   1.000
_cell.length_b   1.000
_cell.length_c   1.000
_cell.angle_alpha   90.00
_cell.angle_beta   90.00
_cell.angle_gamma   90.00
#
_symmetry.space_group_name_H-M   'P 1'
#
loop_
_entity.id
_entity.type
_entity.pdbx_description
1 polymer ?
#
loop_
_entity_poly.entity_id
_entity_poly.type
_entity_poly.pdbx_seq_one_letter_code
_entity_poly.pdbx_strand_id
1 'polypeptide(L)'
;MLRLLPSNADSPVLVWAWTQCWCCFQMFLNKVLVVLTDLAARLLGNKLFRQHFHLLLSAVLVFGPALSLWVSHHSIFARRSHFLYRLFLRSGWGWTCVFVGSFIFLFSFSIRRSVLHSLRHLSRLAVAGGLWLCFCTLLDLLENTTGSCYEPLPAGPEVTGGQPLLVLKEGESKSECLKAGLVWRGYEVSEDVFLLCLCCLLLAEETSVFGPYLRLGGVSDAPLRILFLLCVLLLGLWIFLLLCLLAYFPLFPTQLLGGALGCLSWRGLYQGWYRMGPSWYCPGRPGQGLLNIKTSSTGAEDTLNHNHYN
;
A
#
# COMPACT_ATOMS: atom_id res chain seq x y z
N MET A 1 48.13 52.67 -8.67
CA MET A 1 49.06 51.78 -9.40
C MET A 1 48.78 50.37 -8.92
N LEU A 2 48.42 49.49 -9.87
CA LEU A 2 47.79 48.17 -9.68
C LEU A 2 48.36 47.35 -8.52
N ARG A 3 47.52 47.04 -7.52
CA ARG A 3 47.77 45.94 -6.59
C ARG A 3 47.17 44.69 -7.22
N LEU A 4 48.06 43.84 -7.72
CA LEU A 4 47.81 42.57 -8.41
C LEU A 4 46.83 41.70 -7.59
N LEU A 5 45.64 41.46 -8.16
CA LEU A 5 44.81 40.31 -7.83
C LEU A 5 45.53 39.05 -8.32
N PRO A 6 45.78 38.03 -7.48
CA PRO A 6 46.10 36.71 -7.99
C PRO A 6 44.82 36.09 -8.54
N SER A 7 44.66 36.23 -9.85
CA SER A 7 43.94 35.30 -10.71
C SER A 7 44.57 33.92 -10.58
N ASN A 8 43.97 33.05 -9.77
CA ASN A 8 44.23 31.61 -9.80
C ASN A 8 42.85 30.94 -9.93
N ALA A 9 42.24 30.98 -11.11
CA ALA A 9 42.42 29.97 -12.14
C ALA A 9 42.24 28.56 -11.54
N ASP A 10 40.98 28.13 -11.52
CA ASP A 10 40.53 26.77 -11.79
C ASP A 10 41.66 25.76 -11.92
N SER A 11 41.97 25.02 -10.84
CA SER A 11 42.84 23.86 -10.96
C SER A 11 42.01 22.74 -11.58
N PRO A 12 42.19 22.39 -12.87
CA PRO A 12 41.42 21.34 -13.52
C PRO A 12 41.53 20.03 -12.72
N VAL A 13 42.69 19.78 -12.09
CA VAL A 13 42.95 18.60 -11.27
C VAL A 13 41.97 18.43 -10.10
N LEU A 14 41.54 19.51 -9.43
CA LEU A 14 40.51 19.42 -8.40
C LEU A 14 39.17 19.07 -9.05
N VAL A 15 38.78 19.77 -10.12
CA VAL A 15 37.52 19.50 -10.83
C VAL A 15 37.46 18.06 -11.35
N TRP A 16 38.57 17.52 -11.88
CA TRP A 16 38.74 16.12 -12.30
C TRP A 16 38.65 15.14 -11.12
N ALA A 17 39.28 15.43 -9.98
CA ALA A 17 39.19 14.60 -8.78
C ALA A 17 37.76 14.57 -8.20
N TRP A 18 37.07 15.73 -8.17
CA TRP A 18 35.68 15.83 -7.72
C TRP A 18 34.72 15.14 -8.69
N THR A 19 34.89 15.28 -10.01
CA THR A 19 34.07 14.57 -11.01
C THR A 19 34.31 13.07 -11.00
N GLN A 20 35.55 12.62 -10.81
CA GLN A 20 35.86 11.19 -10.74
C GLN A 20 35.36 10.56 -9.44
N CYS A 21 35.46 11.26 -8.30
CA CYS A 21 34.87 10.83 -7.04
C CYS A 21 33.33 10.81 -7.13
N TRP A 22 32.73 11.81 -7.78
CA TRP A 22 31.29 11.86 -8.04
C TRP A 22 30.81 10.73 -8.94
N CYS A 23 31.54 10.44 -10.03
CA CYS A 23 31.26 9.31 -10.91
C CYS A 23 31.38 7.97 -10.16
N CYS A 24 32.42 7.80 -9.35
CA CYS A 24 32.61 6.58 -8.57
C CYS A 24 31.49 6.40 -7.52
N PHE A 25 31.06 7.49 -6.89
CA PHE A 25 29.91 7.50 -5.98
C PHE A 25 28.60 7.17 -6.71
N GLN A 26 28.36 7.75 -7.88
CA GLN A 26 27.18 7.41 -8.70
C GLN A 26 27.18 5.94 -9.16
N MET A 27 28.34 5.41 -9.56
CA MET A 27 28.47 3.99 -9.91
C MET A 27 28.20 3.08 -8.72
N PHE A 28 28.67 3.46 -7.53
CA PHE A 28 28.38 2.73 -6.29
C PHE A 28 26.87 2.76 -5.95
N LEU A 29 26.25 3.95 -5.98
CA LEU A 29 24.82 4.11 -5.76
C LEU A 29 23.99 3.29 -6.75
N ASN A 30 24.35 3.31 -8.03
CA ASN A 30 23.68 2.50 -9.06
C ASN A 30 23.82 1.00 -8.80
N LYS A 31 25.00 0.54 -8.38
CA LYS A 31 25.19 -0.87 -7.99
C LYS A 31 24.32 -1.24 -6.80
N VAL A 32 24.29 -0.41 -5.74
CA VAL A 32 23.44 -0.64 -4.56
C VAL A 32 21.97 -0.66 -4.95
N LEU A 33 21.52 0.29 -5.78
CA LEU A 33 20.16 0.35 -6.29
C LEU A 33 19.77 -0.92 -7.03
N VAL A 34 20.62 -1.40 -7.95
CA VAL A 34 20.38 -2.63 -8.70
C VAL A 34 20.33 -3.85 -7.77
N VAL A 35 21.28 -3.99 -6.85
CA VAL A 35 21.30 -5.13 -5.91
C VAL A 35 20.06 -5.14 -5.02
N LEU A 36 19.69 -4.00 -4.44
CA LEU A 36 18.54 -3.90 -3.56
C LEU A 36 17.23 -4.16 -4.30
N THR A 37 17.08 -3.60 -5.50
CA THR A 37 15.91 -3.81 -6.36
C THR A 37 15.78 -5.26 -6.80
N ASP A 38 16.88 -5.89 -7.23
CA ASP A 38 16.86 -7.29 -7.66
C ASP A 38 16.59 -8.25 -6.49
N LEU A 39 17.06 -7.93 -5.28
CA LEU A 39 16.74 -8.72 -4.09
C LEU A 39 15.26 -8.58 -3.72
N ALA A 40 14.75 -7.35 -3.64
CA ALA A 40 13.36 -7.08 -3.32
C ALA A 40 12.41 -7.65 -4.38
N ALA A 41 12.76 -7.54 -5.67
CA ALA A 41 11.99 -8.11 -6.77
C ALA A 41 12.01 -9.64 -6.75
N ARG A 42 13.12 -10.28 -6.33
CA ARG A 42 13.18 -11.73 -6.12
C ARG A 42 12.29 -12.19 -4.97
N LEU A 43 12.25 -11.44 -3.87
CA LEU A 43 11.40 -11.73 -2.71
C LEU A 43 9.92 -11.59 -3.06
N LEU A 44 9.50 -10.42 -3.58
CA LEU A 44 8.12 -10.13 -3.94
C LEU A 44 7.62 -10.97 -5.13
N GLY A 45 8.51 -11.26 -6.08
CA GLY A 45 8.22 -12.10 -7.24
C GLY A 45 8.21 -13.61 -6.94
N ASN A 46 8.52 -14.03 -5.72
CA ASN A 46 8.47 -15.43 -5.34
C ASN A 46 7.00 -15.91 -5.33
N LYS A 47 6.73 -17.06 -5.97
CA LYS A 47 5.40 -17.68 -5.99
C LYS A 47 4.86 -17.90 -4.57
N LEU A 48 5.73 -18.29 -3.64
CA LEU A 48 5.36 -18.49 -2.24
C LEU A 48 4.89 -17.19 -1.60
N PHE A 49 5.64 -16.10 -1.78
CA PHE A 49 5.26 -14.79 -1.24
C PHE A 49 3.90 -14.35 -1.80
N ARG A 50 3.73 -14.38 -3.13
CA ARG A 50 2.48 -13.98 -3.78
C ARG A 50 1.27 -14.81 -3.31
N GLN A 51 1.45 -16.12 -3.10
CA GLN A 51 0.37 -16.98 -2.64
C GLN A 51 0.08 -16.82 -1.14
N HIS A 52 1.10 -16.67 -0.28
CA HIS A 52 0.93 -16.72 1.17
C HIS A 52 0.85 -15.34 1.83
N PHE A 53 1.03 -14.24 1.10
CA PHE A 53 0.98 -12.89 1.67
C PHE A 53 -0.36 -12.58 2.36
N HIS A 54 -1.48 -13.04 1.81
CA HIS A 54 -2.79 -12.87 2.44
C HIS A 54 -2.95 -13.69 3.74
N LEU A 55 -2.27 -14.84 3.84
CA LEU A 55 -2.22 -15.65 5.07
C LEU A 55 -1.34 -14.98 6.13
N LEU A 56 -0.21 -14.39 5.72
CA LEU A 56 0.63 -13.57 6.59
C LEU A 56 -0.19 -12.41 7.18
N LEU A 57 -0.94 -11.68 6.34
CA LEU A 57 -1.77 -10.57 6.80
C LEU A 57 -2.88 -11.04 7.76
N SER A 58 -3.50 -12.18 7.47
CA SER A 58 -4.50 -12.81 8.34
C SER A 58 -3.90 -13.23 9.69
N ALA A 59 -2.70 -13.82 9.69
CA ALA A 59 -1.98 -14.15 10.91
C ALA A 59 -1.63 -12.89 11.72
N VAL A 60 -1.17 -11.81 11.07
CA VAL A 60 -0.91 -10.52 11.72
C VAL A 60 -2.18 -9.95 12.36
N LEU A 61 -3.34 -10.05 11.71
CA LEU A 61 -4.61 -9.57 12.28
C LEU A 61 -5.07 -10.37 13.51
N VAL A 62 -4.89 -11.69 13.49
CA VAL A 62 -5.30 -12.58 14.60
C VAL A 62 -4.34 -12.48 15.78
N PHE A 63 -3.04 -12.53 15.53
CA PHE A 63 -2.02 -12.55 16.58
C PHE A 63 -1.51 -11.15 16.97
N GLY A 64 -1.67 -10.15 16.11
CA GLY A 64 -1.16 -8.79 16.33
C GLY A 64 -1.59 -8.18 17.65
N PRO A 65 -2.86 -8.30 18.05
CA PRO A 65 -3.28 -7.76 19.35
C PRO A 65 -2.72 -8.51 20.57
N ALA A 66 -2.20 -9.73 20.44
CA ALA A 66 -1.46 -10.38 21.53
C ALA A 66 -0.17 -9.61 21.86
N LEU A 67 0.36 -8.81 20.92
CA LEU A 67 1.48 -7.90 21.17
C LEU A 67 1.14 -6.80 22.17
N SER A 68 -0.15 -6.47 22.36
CA SER A 68 -0.57 -5.49 23.38
C SER A 68 -0.12 -5.88 24.78
N LEU A 69 0.04 -7.18 25.06
CA LEU A 69 0.51 -7.69 26.36
C LEU A 69 2.00 -7.40 26.62
N TRP A 70 2.78 -7.18 25.56
CA TRP A 70 4.23 -7.00 25.62
C TRP A 70 4.67 -5.55 25.40
N VAL A 71 3.84 -4.75 24.74
CA VAL A 71 4.17 -3.38 24.36
C VAL A 71 3.91 -2.42 25.51
N SER A 72 4.91 -1.60 25.87
CA SER A 72 4.76 -0.60 26.93
C SER A 72 3.90 0.58 26.47
N HIS A 73 2.90 0.95 27.27
CA HIS A 73 2.01 2.09 27.02
C HIS A 73 2.70 3.47 27.08
N HIS A 74 4.01 3.52 27.37
CA HIS A 74 4.79 4.76 27.49
C HIS A 74 5.50 5.16 26.19
N SER A 75 5.34 4.40 25.11
CA SER A 75 5.96 4.75 23.83
C SER A 75 5.28 5.96 23.17
N ILE A 76 6.02 6.69 22.33
CA ILE A 76 5.52 7.84 21.56
C ILE A 76 4.29 7.47 20.71
N PHE A 77 4.16 6.19 20.33
CA PHE A 77 3.06 5.67 19.50
C PHE A 77 1.81 5.26 20.28
N ALA A 78 1.88 5.15 21.61
CA ALA A 78 0.71 4.82 22.44
C ALA A 78 -0.34 5.94 22.47
N ARG A 79 0.05 7.17 22.10
CA ARG A 79 -0.86 8.32 22.05
C ARG A 79 -1.61 8.35 20.70
N ARG A 80 -2.88 7.94 20.71
CA ARG A 80 -3.78 7.93 19.52
C ARG A 80 -3.88 9.29 18.81
N SER A 81 -3.60 10.38 19.53
CA SER A 81 -3.65 11.73 19.00
C SER A 81 -2.39 12.18 18.25
N HIS A 82 -1.38 11.31 18.08
CA HIS A 82 -0.19 11.68 17.34
C HIS A 82 -0.53 12.08 15.90
N PHE A 83 -0.13 13.30 15.50
CA PHE A 83 -0.53 13.89 14.22
C PHE A 83 -0.04 13.06 13.02
N LEU A 84 1.21 12.62 13.04
CA LEU A 84 1.78 11.81 11.96
C LEU A 84 0.99 10.52 11.72
N TYR A 85 0.60 9.84 12.81
CA TYR A 85 -0.16 8.59 12.72
C TYR A 85 -1.50 8.81 12.00
N ARG A 86 -2.26 9.83 12.42
CA ARG A 86 -3.55 10.17 11.78
C ARG A 86 -3.40 10.65 10.34
N LEU A 87 -2.36 11.46 10.07
CA LEU A 87 -2.09 11.95 8.73
C LEU A 87 -1.76 10.80 7.77
N PHE A 88 -0.89 9.87 8.17
CA PHE A 88 -0.50 8.74 7.32
C PHE A 88 -1.65 7.75 7.11
N LEU A 89 -2.43 7.43 8.15
CA LEU A 89 -3.59 6.54 8.00
C LEU A 89 -4.64 7.13 7.06
N ARG A 90 -5.04 8.38 7.28
CA ARG A 90 -6.09 9.03 6.47
C ARG A 90 -5.65 9.30 5.03
N SER A 91 -4.36 9.52 4.83
CA SER A 91 -3.77 9.71 3.49
C SER A 91 -3.34 8.38 2.83
N GLY A 92 -3.62 7.23 3.46
CA GLY A 92 -3.08 5.94 3.03
C GLY A 92 -3.43 5.55 1.60
N TRP A 93 -4.68 5.82 1.21
CA TRP A 93 -5.14 5.62 -0.17
C TRP A 93 -4.40 6.54 -1.16
N GLY A 94 -4.22 7.81 -0.80
CA GLY A 94 -3.57 8.82 -1.66
C GLY A 94 -2.12 8.47 -1.97
N TRP A 95 -1.32 8.15 -0.95
CA TRP A 95 0.08 7.72 -1.15
C TRP A 95 0.17 6.43 -1.97
N THR A 96 -0.73 5.48 -1.71
CA THR A 96 -0.81 4.24 -2.50
C THR A 96 -1.11 4.53 -3.96
N CYS A 97 -2.05 5.44 -4.25
CA CYS A 97 -2.37 5.84 -5.61
C CYS A 97 -1.21 6.54 -6.31
N VAL A 98 -0.50 7.43 -5.63
CA VAL A 98 0.65 8.14 -6.20
C VAL A 98 1.77 7.17 -6.55
N PHE A 99 2.28 6.41 -5.56
CA PHE A 99 3.45 5.56 -5.80
C PHE A 99 3.13 4.37 -6.71
N VAL A 100 2.03 3.64 -6.45
CA VAL A 100 1.66 2.48 -7.27
C VAL A 100 1.14 2.91 -8.64
N GLY A 101 0.38 4.01 -8.71
CA GLY A 101 -0.11 4.53 -9.99
C GLY A 101 1.04 4.98 -10.89
N SER A 102 2.01 5.71 -10.35
CA SER A 102 3.23 6.05 -11.10
C SER A 102 4.02 4.79 -11.50
N PHE A 103 4.09 3.78 -10.63
CA PHE A 103 4.80 2.53 -10.93
C PHE A 103 4.14 1.79 -12.10
N ILE A 104 2.83 1.58 -12.04
CA ILE A 104 2.05 0.93 -13.09
C ILE A 104 2.17 1.71 -14.39
N PHE A 105 2.09 3.05 -14.32
CA PHE A 105 2.17 3.89 -15.49
C PHE A 105 3.52 3.77 -16.20
N LEU A 106 4.63 3.94 -15.47
CA LEU A 106 5.97 3.82 -16.02
C LEU A 106 6.25 2.39 -16.49
N PHE A 107 5.89 1.38 -15.71
CA PHE A 107 6.08 -0.03 -16.07
C PHE A 107 5.35 -0.38 -17.38
N SER A 108 4.08 0.01 -17.52
CA SER A 108 3.30 -0.23 -18.73
C SER A 108 3.84 0.58 -19.92
N PHE A 109 4.27 1.82 -19.68
CA PHE A 109 4.81 2.69 -20.73
C PHE A 109 6.13 2.16 -21.28
N SER A 110 7.05 1.71 -20.42
CA SER A 110 8.34 1.14 -20.84
C SER A 110 8.18 -0.10 -21.73
N ILE A 111 7.12 -0.88 -21.58
CA ILE A 111 6.92 -2.13 -22.34
C ILE A 111 6.14 -1.89 -23.64
N ARG A 112 5.04 -1.14 -23.62
CA ARG A 112 4.10 -1.01 -24.75
C ARG A 112 4.13 0.35 -25.45
N ARG A 113 4.77 1.37 -24.87
CA ARG A 113 4.80 2.78 -25.33
C ARG A 113 3.42 3.40 -25.66
N SER A 114 2.32 2.81 -25.19
CA SER A 114 0.95 3.25 -25.48
C SER A 114 0.23 3.71 -24.20
N VAL A 115 -0.28 4.94 -24.23
CA VAL A 115 -0.96 5.59 -23.10
C VAL A 115 -2.28 4.91 -22.78
N LEU A 116 -3.05 4.50 -23.79
CA LEU A 116 -4.38 3.91 -23.61
C LEU A 116 -4.33 2.57 -22.86
N HIS A 117 -3.31 1.75 -23.13
CA HIS A 117 -3.08 0.51 -22.37
C HIS A 117 -2.65 0.80 -20.93
N SER A 118 -1.83 1.82 -20.72
CA SER A 118 -1.39 2.24 -19.38
C SER A 118 -2.57 2.71 -18.52
N LEU A 119 -3.47 3.52 -19.09
CA LEU A 119 -4.70 3.97 -18.41
C LEU A 119 -5.62 2.81 -18.02
N ARG A 120 -5.70 1.77 -18.85
CA ARG A 120 -6.45 0.55 -18.51
C ARG A 120 -5.83 -0.21 -17.33
N HIS A 121 -4.51 -0.22 -17.19
CA HIS A 121 -3.88 -0.81 -16.02
C HIS A 121 -4.07 0.05 -14.77
N LEU A 122 -4.12 1.37 -14.93
CA LEU A 122 -4.39 2.34 -13.87
C LEU A 122 -5.85 2.28 -13.38
N SER A 123 -6.79 1.89 -14.23
CA SER A 123 -8.20 1.73 -13.83
C SER A 123 -8.40 0.70 -12.71
N ARG A 124 -7.46 -0.22 -12.50
CA ARG A 124 -7.46 -1.14 -11.35
C ARG A 124 -7.41 -0.41 -10.01
N LEU A 125 -6.57 0.63 -9.91
CA LEU A 125 -6.51 1.49 -8.73
C LEU A 125 -7.83 2.25 -8.57
N ALA A 126 -8.38 2.79 -9.66
CA ALA A 126 -9.66 3.50 -9.59
C ALA A 126 -10.80 2.60 -9.11
N VAL A 127 -10.87 1.35 -9.61
CA VAL A 127 -11.86 0.36 -9.18
C VAL A 127 -11.67 -0.01 -7.71
N ALA A 128 -10.43 -0.25 -7.26
CA ALA A 128 -10.16 -0.55 -5.85
C ALA A 128 -10.53 0.63 -4.93
N GLY A 129 -10.27 1.87 -5.35
CA GLY A 129 -10.64 3.08 -4.62
C GLY A 129 -12.15 3.30 -4.58
N GLY A 130 -12.84 3.06 -5.70
CA GLY A 130 -14.30 3.10 -5.76
C GLY A 130 -14.95 2.04 -4.88
N LEU A 131 -14.40 0.83 -4.86
CA LEU A 131 -14.86 -0.25 -3.99
C LEU A 131 -14.65 0.10 -2.50
N TRP A 132 -13.48 0.65 -2.15
CA TRP A 132 -13.21 1.17 -0.81
C TRP A 132 -14.24 2.20 -0.38
N LEU A 133 -14.47 3.24 -1.20
CA LEU A 133 -15.46 4.28 -0.89
C LEU A 133 -16.87 3.71 -0.75
N CYS A 134 -17.26 2.79 -1.63
CA CYS A 134 -18.55 2.11 -1.56
C CYS A 134 -18.72 1.35 -0.24
N PHE A 135 -17.69 0.62 0.21
CA PHE A 135 -17.72 -0.06 1.51
C PHE A 135 -17.75 0.93 2.68
N CYS A 136 -17.01 2.03 2.65
CA CYS A 136 -17.11 3.07 3.68
C CYS A 136 -18.55 3.59 3.81
N THR A 137 -19.15 4.00 2.68
CA THR A 137 -20.53 4.50 2.69
C THR A 137 -21.52 3.44 3.15
N LEU A 138 -21.31 2.17 2.79
CA LEU A 138 -22.15 1.07 3.24
C LEU A 138 -22.00 0.81 4.75
N LEU A 139 -20.78 0.87 5.27
CA LEU A 139 -20.51 0.71 6.70
C LEU A 139 -21.07 1.89 7.50
N ASP A 140 -20.96 3.12 7.00
CA ASP A 140 -21.60 4.30 7.59
C ASP A 140 -23.12 4.13 7.64
N LEU A 141 -23.73 3.65 6.55
CA LEU A 141 -25.16 3.39 6.51
C LEU A 141 -25.57 2.26 7.48
N LEU A 142 -24.78 1.20 7.54
CA LEU A 142 -25.01 0.08 8.46
C LEU A 142 -24.88 0.52 9.92
N GLU A 143 -23.88 1.32 10.24
CA GLU A 143 -23.70 1.86 11.59
C GLU A 143 -24.89 2.73 11.98
N ASN A 144 -25.32 3.65 11.10
CA ASN A 144 -26.45 4.53 11.35
C ASN A 144 -27.79 3.79 11.49
N THR A 145 -27.95 2.63 10.84
CA THR A 145 -29.19 1.84 10.89
C THR A 145 -29.22 0.82 12.02
N THR A 146 -28.07 0.28 12.42
CA THR A 146 -27.96 -0.72 13.49
C THR A 146 -27.66 -0.11 14.85
N GLY A 147 -27.16 1.12 14.88
CA GLY A 147 -26.80 1.79 16.11
C GLY A 147 -28.00 2.35 16.85
N SER A 148 -27.81 2.50 18.16
CA SER A 148 -28.80 3.04 19.07
C SER A 148 -28.17 4.14 19.90
N CYS A 149 -28.96 5.18 20.17
CA CYS A 149 -28.55 6.30 20.98
C CYS A 149 -29.00 6.10 22.42
N TYR A 150 -28.08 6.30 23.36
CA TYR A 150 -28.30 6.08 24.77
C TYR A 150 -27.98 7.32 25.61
N GLU A 151 -28.84 7.59 26.59
CA GLU A 151 -28.64 8.69 27.53
C GLU A 151 -27.79 8.27 28.74
N PRO A 152 -26.69 9.00 29.05
CA PRO A 152 -25.89 8.71 30.24
C PRO A 152 -26.66 9.15 31.49
N LEU A 153 -27.10 8.19 32.33
CA LEU A 153 -27.69 8.51 33.62
C LEU A 153 -26.61 9.04 34.58
N PRO A 154 -26.88 10.10 35.37
CA PRO A 154 -26.00 10.45 36.48
C PRO A 154 -26.01 9.30 37.48
N ALA A 155 -24.90 8.58 37.59
CA ALA A 155 -24.75 7.51 38.55
C ALA A 155 -24.93 8.07 39.96
N GLY A 156 -25.97 7.61 40.66
CA GLY A 156 -26.01 7.67 42.12
C GLY A 156 -24.79 6.91 42.69
N PRO A 157 -24.34 7.26 43.91
CA PRO A 157 -23.21 6.58 44.52
C PRO A 157 -23.58 5.09 44.68
N GLU A 158 -22.65 4.22 44.30
CA GLU A 158 -22.71 2.76 44.44
C GLU A 158 -23.25 1.94 43.25
N VAL A 159 -22.58 2.02 42.09
CA VAL A 159 -22.25 0.81 41.31
C VAL A 159 -20.85 0.94 40.72
N THR A 160 -19.87 0.39 41.43
CA THR A 160 -18.53 0.08 40.92
C THR A 160 -18.63 -1.00 39.85
N GLY A 161 -18.52 -0.63 38.56
CA GLY A 161 -18.23 -1.61 37.50
C GLY A 161 -19.06 -1.58 36.22
N GLY A 162 -19.88 -0.55 35.96
CA GLY A 162 -20.55 -0.40 34.67
C GLY A 162 -21.67 0.62 34.73
N GLN A 163 -21.60 1.66 33.90
CA GLN A 163 -22.61 2.73 33.90
C GLN A 163 -24.00 2.19 33.49
N PRO A 164 -25.05 2.38 34.30
CA PRO A 164 -26.41 2.01 33.92
C PRO A 164 -26.91 2.98 32.85
N LEU A 165 -27.19 2.46 31.67
CA LEU A 165 -27.49 3.20 30.45
C LEU A 165 -28.95 2.88 30.09
N LEU A 166 -29.90 3.73 30.47
CA LEU A 166 -31.33 3.40 30.41
C LEU A 166 -32.17 4.56 29.85
N VAL A 167 -32.02 4.86 28.55
CA VAL A 167 -33.08 5.32 27.64
C VAL A 167 -32.63 4.97 26.21
N LEU A 168 -33.49 4.32 25.44
CA LEU A 168 -33.28 3.95 24.03
C LEU A 168 -34.06 4.93 23.14
N LYS A 169 -33.37 5.80 22.40
CA LYS A 169 -33.98 6.53 21.28
C LYS A 169 -33.66 5.80 19.98
N GLU A 170 -34.62 5.00 19.51
CA GLU A 170 -34.54 4.35 18.19
C GLU A 170 -34.86 5.36 17.08
N GLY A 171 -34.01 5.42 16.05
CA GLY A 171 -34.27 6.17 14.80
C GLY A 171 -33.57 7.52 14.62
N GLU A 172 -32.75 7.99 15.58
CA GLU A 172 -31.92 9.19 15.40
C GLU A 172 -30.56 8.87 14.76
N SER A 173 -30.04 9.76 13.91
CA SER A 173 -28.72 9.56 13.28
C SER A 173 -27.59 9.70 14.32
N LYS A 174 -26.45 9.03 14.09
CA LYS A 174 -25.25 9.15 14.95
C LYS A 174 -24.86 10.60 15.21
N SER A 175 -25.00 11.46 14.20
CA SER A 175 -24.65 12.87 14.30
C SER A 175 -25.56 13.67 15.23
N GLU A 176 -26.86 13.37 15.25
CA GLU A 176 -27.84 14.02 16.13
C GLU A 176 -27.67 13.54 17.56
N CYS A 177 -27.45 12.23 17.75
CA CYS A 177 -27.15 11.62 19.04
C CYS A 177 -25.92 12.28 19.71
N LEU A 178 -24.81 12.40 18.98
CA LEU A 178 -23.59 13.00 19.52
C LEU A 178 -23.73 14.51 19.77
N LYS A 179 -24.50 15.22 18.95
CA LYS A 179 -24.82 16.64 19.17
C LYS A 179 -25.68 16.85 20.41
N ALA A 180 -26.56 15.90 20.72
CA ALA A 180 -27.37 15.90 21.94
C ALA A 180 -26.56 15.54 23.21
N GLY A 181 -25.26 15.25 23.09
CA GLY A 181 -24.41 14.84 24.22
C GLY A 181 -24.67 13.41 24.69
N LEU A 182 -25.35 12.61 23.87
CA LEU A 182 -25.71 11.23 24.15
C LEU A 182 -24.63 10.26 23.64
N VAL A 183 -24.64 9.03 24.14
CA VAL A 183 -23.67 7.99 23.80
C VAL A 183 -24.23 7.07 22.72
N TRP A 184 -23.52 6.95 21.60
CA TRP A 184 -23.87 6.02 20.52
C TRP A 184 -23.24 4.65 20.74
N ARG A 185 -24.01 3.56 20.59
CA ARG A 185 -23.45 2.22 20.41
C ARG A 185 -24.03 1.59 19.15
N GLY A 186 -23.16 1.15 18.25
CA GLY A 186 -23.52 0.46 17.02
C GLY A 186 -22.43 -0.53 16.60
N TYR A 187 -22.66 -1.20 15.49
CA TYR A 187 -21.68 -2.10 14.90
C TYR A 187 -20.56 -1.28 14.24
N GLU A 188 -19.50 -0.98 15.00
CA GLU A 188 -18.35 -0.24 14.51
C GLU A 188 -17.37 -1.21 13.84
N VAL A 189 -17.10 -1.03 12.54
CA VAL A 189 -16.07 -1.78 11.82
C VAL A 189 -14.85 -0.89 11.67
N SER A 190 -13.64 -1.44 11.87
CA SER A 190 -12.43 -0.63 11.74
C SER A 190 -12.10 -0.33 10.28
N GLU A 191 -12.49 0.86 9.82
CA GLU A 191 -12.15 1.40 8.51
C GLU A 191 -10.63 1.48 8.30
N ASP A 192 -9.88 1.93 9.31
CA ASP A 192 -8.42 2.06 9.22
C ASP A 192 -7.74 0.72 8.90
N VAL A 193 -8.15 -0.36 9.57
CA VAL A 193 -7.64 -1.71 9.31
C VAL A 193 -8.07 -2.20 7.92
N PHE A 194 -9.31 -1.94 7.52
CA PHE A 194 -9.81 -2.28 6.19
C PHE A 194 -8.96 -1.61 5.09
N LEU A 195 -8.69 -0.30 5.21
CA LEU A 195 -7.90 0.46 4.25
C LEU A 195 -6.47 -0.07 4.17
N LEU A 196 -5.80 -0.22 5.32
CA LEU A 196 -4.43 -0.70 5.38
C LEU A 196 -4.28 -2.09 4.77
N CYS A 197 -5.20 -3.01 5.08
CA CYS A 197 -5.19 -4.36 4.53
C CYS A 197 -5.37 -4.34 3.01
N LEU A 198 -6.33 -3.55 2.50
CA LEU A 198 -6.57 -3.39 1.07
C LEU A 198 -5.33 -2.82 0.36
N CYS A 199 -4.73 -1.76 0.90
CA CYS A 199 -3.51 -1.15 0.37
C CYS A 199 -2.32 -2.13 0.36
N CYS A 200 -2.11 -2.90 1.43
CA CYS A 200 -1.04 -3.90 1.49
C CYS A 200 -1.19 -4.97 0.41
N LEU A 201 -2.39 -5.54 0.28
CA LEU A 201 -2.69 -6.59 -0.71
C LEU A 201 -2.57 -6.07 -2.14
N LEU A 202 -3.08 -4.85 -2.40
CA LEU A 202 -2.97 -4.18 -3.69
C LEU A 202 -1.49 -3.92 -4.05
N LEU A 203 -0.70 -3.36 -3.12
CA LEU A 203 0.73 -3.13 -3.35
C LEU A 203 1.46 -4.42 -3.67
N ALA A 204 1.30 -5.45 -2.85
CA ALA A 204 1.99 -6.72 -3.01
C ALA A 204 1.67 -7.36 -4.37
N GLU A 205 0.41 -7.32 -4.79
CA GLU A 205 -0.02 -7.91 -6.05
C GLU A 205 0.52 -7.14 -7.26
N GLU A 206 0.40 -5.81 -7.28
CA GLU A 206 0.89 -4.97 -8.39
C GLU A 206 2.42 -4.97 -8.53
N THR A 207 3.15 -4.99 -7.41
CA THR A 207 4.61 -4.99 -7.41
C THR A 207 5.21 -6.38 -7.67
N SER A 208 4.48 -7.46 -7.39
CA SER A 208 4.97 -8.85 -7.61
C SER A 208 5.31 -9.18 -9.06
N VAL A 209 4.76 -8.43 -10.03
CA VAL A 209 4.98 -8.62 -11.47
C VAL A 209 6.41 -8.25 -11.88
N PHE A 210 7.06 -7.36 -11.13
CA PHE A 210 8.37 -6.85 -11.47
C PHE A 210 9.48 -7.92 -11.39
N GLY A 211 9.38 -8.85 -10.44
CA GLY A 211 10.34 -9.95 -10.29
C GLY A 211 10.43 -10.86 -11.52
N PRO A 212 9.32 -11.45 -11.98
CA PRO A 212 9.29 -12.22 -13.23
C PRO A 212 9.75 -11.41 -14.45
N TYR A 213 9.40 -10.11 -14.52
CA TYR A 213 9.83 -9.24 -15.60
C TYR A 213 11.36 -9.09 -15.69
N LEU A 214 12.04 -8.89 -14.55
CA LEU A 214 13.50 -8.82 -14.52
C LEU A 214 14.16 -10.15 -14.91
N ARG A 215 13.57 -11.29 -14.50
CA ARG A 215 14.08 -12.62 -14.88
C ARG A 215 14.00 -12.88 -16.39
N LEU A 216 13.08 -12.22 -17.10
CA LEU A 216 12.93 -12.29 -18.55
C LEU A 216 13.85 -11.32 -19.32
N GLY A 217 14.81 -10.69 -18.66
CA GLY A 217 15.69 -9.70 -19.30
C GLY A 217 14.96 -8.42 -19.69
N GLY A 218 13.96 -8.01 -18.91
CA GLY A 218 13.30 -6.72 -19.06
C GLY A 218 14.27 -5.56 -18.81
N VAL A 219 14.26 -4.56 -19.69
CA VAL A 219 15.03 -3.32 -19.49
C VAL A 219 14.45 -2.57 -18.30
N SER A 220 15.30 -2.24 -17.33
CA SER A 220 14.87 -1.61 -16.09
C SER A 220 15.69 -0.36 -15.83
N ASP A 221 15.09 0.77 -16.22
CA ASP A 221 15.66 2.09 -16.02
C ASP A 221 15.73 2.43 -14.53
N ALA A 222 16.71 3.26 -14.15
CA ALA A 222 16.88 3.77 -12.79
C ALA A 222 15.59 4.36 -12.16
N PRO A 223 14.78 5.21 -12.84
CA PRO A 223 13.54 5.72 -12.26
C PRO A 223 12.52 4.63 -11.92
N LEU A 224 12.40 3.60 -12.76
CA LEU A 224 11.48 2.47 -12.51
C LEU A 224 11.92 1.68 -11.28
N ARG A 225 13.23 1.45 -11.13
CA ARG A 225 13.84 0.78 -9.98
C ARG A 225 13.63 1.56 -8.68
N ILE A 226 13.86 2.88 -8.70
CA ILE A 226 13.64 3.75 -7.54
C ILE A 226 12.16 3.70 -7.13
N LEU A 227 11.25 3.80 -8.09
CA LEU A 227 9.83 3.79 -7.81
C LEU A 227 9.34 2.45 -7.26
N PHE A 228 9.86 1.33 -7.77
CA PHE A 228 9.61 0.01 -7.20
C PHE A 228 10.08 -0.06 -5.74
N LEU A 229 11.26 0.47 -5.40
CA LEU A 229 11.72 0.52 -4.01
C LEU A 229 10.82 1.39 -3.13
N LEU A 230 10.37 2.54 -3.64
CA LEU A 230 9.42 3.39 -2.92
C LEU A 230 8.11 2.64 -2.62
N CYS A 231 7.60 1.84 -3.56
CA CYS A 231 6.47 0.95 -3.29
C CYS A 231 6.81 -0.09 -2.21
N VAL A 232 7.98 -0.74 -2.25
CA VAL A 232 8.37 -1.73 -1.22
C VAL A 232 8.48 -1.09 0.17
N LEU A 233 9.05 0.11 0.27
CA LEU A 233 9.12 0.88 1.51
C LEU A 233 7.72 1.26 2.01
N LEU A 234 6.83 1.67 1.10
CA LEU A 234 5.45 1.99 1.42
C LEU A 234 4.68 0.75 1.91
N LEU A 235 4.90 -0.43 1.33
CA LEU A 235 4.33 -1.69 1.83
C LEU A 235 4.78 -1.99 3.25
N GLY A 236 6.08 -1.85 3.52
CA GLY A 236 6.64 -2.01 4.87
C GLY A 236 6.04 -1.02 5.86
N LEU A 237 5.85 0.23 5.45
CA LEU A 237 5.19 1.26 6.26
C LEU A 237 3.74 0.89 6.58
N TRP A 238 2.97 0.39 5.62
CA TRP A 238 1.59 -0.03 5.86
C TRP A 238 1.49 -1.22 6.82
N ILE A 239 2.36 -2.22 6.67
CA ILE A 239 2.43 -3.36 7.60
C ILE A 239 2.81 -2.87 9.00
N PHE A 240 3.77 -1.96 9.11
CA PHE A 240 4.19 -1.37 10.38
C PHE A 240 3.04 -0.59 11.05
N LEU A 241 2.32 0.25 10.29
CA LEU A 241 1.17 0.99 10.81
C LEU A 241 0.04 0.06 11.23
N LEU A 242 -0.21 -1.01 10.48
CA LEU A 242 -1.17 -2.04 10.87
C LEU A 242 -0.76 -2.72 12.18
N LEU A 243 0.51 -3.08 12.33
CA LEU A 243 1.02 -3.70 13.56
C LEU A 243 0.88 -2.76 14.75
N CYS A 244 1.22 -1.48 14.57
CA CYS A 244 1.03 -0.45 15.60
C CYS A 244 -0.45 -0.32 16.00
N LEU A 245 -1.36 -0.29 15.02
CA LEU A 245 -2.79 -0.17 15.29
C LEU A 245 -3.32 -1.36 16.10
N LEU A 246 -2.88 -2.58 15.77
CA LEU A 246 -3.25 -3.81 16.47
C LEU A 246 -2.63 -3.90 17.87
N ALA A 247 -1.38 -3.44 18.05
CA ALA A 247 -0.67 -3.53 19.32
C ALA A 247 -1.09 -2.46 20.33
N TYR A 248 -1.27 -1.20 19.91
CA TYR A 248 -1.59 -0.08 20.81
C TYR A 248 -3.09 0.13 21.02
N PHE A 249 -3.92 -0.23 20.03
CA PHE A 249 -5.37 -0.05 20.09
C PHE A 249 -6.10 -1.35 19.75
N PRO A 250 -5.94 -2.42 20.56
CA PRO A 250 -6.63 -3.68 20.29
C PRO A 250 -8.15 -3.49 20.48
N LEU A 251 -8.90 -3.60 19.39
CA LEU A 251 -10.36 -3.58 19.36
C LEU A 251 -10.85 -4.82 18.61
N PHE A 252 -11.15 -5.89 19.36
CA PHE A 252 -11.78 -7.08 18.82
C PHE A 252 -13.28 -7.08 19.11
N PRO A 253 -14.12 -7.55 18.16
CA PRO A 253 -13.80 -8.13 16.85
C PRO A 253 -13.73 -7.12 15.69
N THR A 254 -13.90 -5.82 15.95
CA THR A 254 -14.09 -4.77 14.94
C THR A 254 -12.91 -4.64 13.96
N GLN A 255 -11.68 -4.80 14.45
CA GLN A 255 -10.47 -4.80 13.63
C GLN A 255 -10.35 -6.04 12.75
N LEU A 256 -10.75 -7.21 13.26
CA LEU A 256 -10.73 -8.46 12.50
C LEU A 256 -11.72 -8.40 11.32
N LEU A 257 -12.89 -7.81 11.54
CA LEU A 257 -13.92 -7.59 10.51
C LEU A 257 -13.42 -6.64 9.42
N GLY A 258 -12.78 -5.53 9.80
CA GLY A 258 -12.17 -4.61 8.82
C GLY A 258 -11.11 -5.31 7.97
N GLY A 259 -10.23 -6.09 8.60
CA GLY A 259 -9.21 -6.87 7.88
C GLY A 259 -9.80 -7.95 6.96
N ALA A 260 -10.88 -8.61 7.39
CA ALA A 260 -11.61 -9.58 6.59
C ALA A 260 -12.25 -8.93 5.34
N LEU A 261 -12.89 -7.76 5.49
CA LEU A 261 -13.42 -6.99 4.36
C LEU A 261 -12.31 -6.61 3.37
N GLY A 262 -11.12 -6.25 3.86
CA GLY A 262 -9.94 -5.99 3.02
C GLY A 262 -9.54 -7.21 2.20
N CYS A 263 -9.45 -8.37 2.86
CA CYS A 263 -9.12 -9.63 2.20
C CYS A 263 -10.18 -10.07 1.18
N LEU A 264 -11.46 -9.92 1.52
CA LEU A 264 -12.58 -10.24 0.63
C LEU A 264 -12.61 -9.33 -0.60
N SER A 265 -12.40 -8.03 -0.40
CA SER A 265 -12.32 -7.04 -1.49
C SER A 265 -11.19 -7.38 -2.46
N TRP A 266 -10.01 -7.71 -1.94
CA TRP A 266 -8.89 -8.15 -2.77
C TRP A 266 -9.19 -9.46 -3.51
N ARG A 267 -9.77 -10.47 -2.85
CA ARG A 267 -10.13 -11.74 -3.50
C ARG A 267 -11.15 -11.51 -4.62
N GLY A 268 -12.19 -10.72 -4.36
CA GLY A 268 -13.21 -10.36 -5.35
C GLY A 268 -12.61 -9.69 -6.58
N LEU A 269 -11.73 -8.70 -6.38
CA LEU A 269 -11.06 -7.99 -7.47
C LEU A 269 -10.04 -8.87 -8.21
N TYR A 270 -9.00 -9.35 -7.53
CA TYR A 270 -7.83 -9.96 -8.17
C TYR A 270 -8.01 -11.44 -8.52
N GLN A 271 -8.71 -12.20 -7.68
CA GLN A 271 -8.93 -13.64 -7.93
C GLN A 271 -10.20 -13.90 -8.74
N GLY A 272 -11.23 -13.07 -8.57
CA GLY A 272 -12.50 -13.14 -9.31
C GLY A 272 -12.50 -12.29 -10.59
N TRP A 273 -12.78 -11.00 -10.46
CA TRP A 273 -13.09 -10.11 -11.59
C TRP A 273 -11.92 -10.00 -12.58
N TYR A 274 -10.69 -9.78 -12.10
CA TYR A 274 -9.52 -9.62 -12.97
C TYR A 274 -9.07 -10.94 -13.62
N ARG A 275 -9.57 -12.10 -13.14
CA ARG A 275 -9.34 -13.41 -13.77
C ARG A 275 -10.20 -13.62 -15.01
N MET A 276 -11.31 -12.89 -15.18
CA MET A 276 -12.21 -13.01 -16.34
C MET A 276 -11.60 -12.47 -17.66
N GLY A 277 -10.31 -12.12 -17.66
CA GLY A 277 -9.57 -11.71 -18.85
C GLY A 277 -9.76 -10.24 -19.22
N PRO A 278 -8.95 -9.71 -20.14
CA PRO A 278 -9.02 -8.33 -20.56
C PRO A 278 -10.22 -8.09 -21.51
N SER A 279 -11.39 -7.76 -20.96
CA SER A 279 -12.55 -7.21 -21.70
C SER A 279 -12.66 -5.68 -21.57
N TRP A 280 -13.45 -4.97 -22.38
CA TRP A 280 -13.70 -3.52 -22.25
C TRP A 280 -14.02 -3.08 -20.80
N TYR A 281 -14.66 -3.96 -20.03
CA TYR A 281 -15.04 -3.77 -18.64
C TYR A 281 -14.02 -4.32 -17.60
N CYS A 282 -13.02 -5.10 -18.04
CA CYS A 282 -12.07 -5.79 -17.16
C CYS A 282 -10.62 -5.43 -17.51
N PRO A 283 -9.84 -4.87 -16.56
CA PRO A 283 -8.45 -4.48 -16.82
C PRO A 283 -7.49 -5.69 -16.94
N GLY A 284 -7.90 -6.87 -16.47
CA GLY A 284 -7.10 -8.11 -16.53
C GLY A 284 -6.07 -8.23 -15.40
N ARG A 285 -5.45 -9.41 -15.27
CA ARG A 285 -4.47 -9.69 -14.21
C ARG A 285 -3.16 -8.90 -14.37
N PRO A 286 -2.52 -8.52 -13.26
CA PRO A 286 -1.17 -7.95 -13.28
C PRO A 286 -0.20 -8.86 -14.07
N GLY A 287 0.52 -8.29 -15.04
CA GLY A 287 1.50 -8.99 -15.86
C GLY A 287 0.94 -9.84 -17.00
N GLN A 288 -0.38 -10.07 -17.05
CA GLN A 288 -1.01 -10.83 -18.13
C GLN A 288 -1.06 -9.96 -19.41
N GLY A 289 -0.46 -10.45 -20.49
CA GLY A 289 -0.24 -9.70 -21.73
C GLY A 289 1.14 -9.05 -21.83
N LEU A 290 1.64 -8.40 -20.76
CA LEU A 290 2.97 -7.77 -20.77
C LEU A 290 4.11 -8.81 -20.78
N LEU A 291 4.03 -9.85 -19.96
CA LEU A 291 5.04 -10.91 -19.92
C LEU A 291 5.00 -11.78 -21.19
N ASN A 292 3.81 -12.00 -21.76
CA ASN A 292 3.63 -12.82 -22.97
C ASN A 292 4.28 -12.18 -24.21
N ILE A 293 4.23 -10.85 -24.31
CA ILE A 293 4.88 -10.11 -25.40
C ILE A 293 6.40 -10.24 -25.31
N LYS A 294 6.98 -10.08 -24.11
CA LYS A 294 8.42 -10.22 -23.91
C LYS A 294 8.91 -11.65 -24.15
N THR A 295 8.14 -12.67 -23.76
CA THR A 295 8.47 -14.06 -24.12
C THR A 295 8.43 -14.28 -25.63
N SER A 296 7.44 -13.71 -26.34
CA SER A 296 7.39 -13.82 -27.81
C SER A 296 8.53 -13.09 -28.52
N SER A 297 8.95 -11.91 -28.03
CA SER A 297 10.06 -11.18 -28.64
C SER A 297 11.39 -11.89 -28.43
N THR A 298 11.62 -12.42 -27.22
CA THR A 298 12.85 -13.16 -26.89
C THR A 298 12.93 -14.44 -27.72
N GLY A 299 11.82 -15.18 -27.85
CA GLY A 299 11.78 -16.38 -28.69
C GLY A 299 12.04 -16.10 -30.18
N ALA A 300 11.58 -14.95 -30.70
CA ALA A 300 11.82 -14.53 -32.08
C ALA A 300 13.29 -14.11 -32.34
N GLU A 301 13.93 -13.43 -31.38
CA GLU A 301 15.36 -13.10 -31.45
C GLU A 301 16.23 -14.37 -31.44
N ASP A 302 15.89 -15.36 -30.61
CA ASP A 302 16.61 -16.64 -30.55
C ASP A 302 16.49 -17.43 -31.86
N THR A 303 15.32 -17.42 -32.52
CA THR A 303 15.13 -18.08 -33.82
C THR A 303 15.87 -17.37 -34.95
N LEU A 304 15.89 -16.04 -34.95
CA LEU A 304 16.63 -15.25 -35.94
C LEU A 304 18.14 -15.48 -35.83
N ASN A 305 18.67 -15.50 -34.60
CA ASN A 305 20.08 -15.77 -34.36
C ASN A 305 20.45 -17.19 -34.80
N HIS A 306 19.61 -18.19 -34.54
CA HIS A 306 19.88 -19.58 -34.95
C HIS A 306 19.90 -19.76 -36.49
N ASN A 307 19.10 -18.99 -37.23
CA ASN A 307 19.07 -19.04 -38.70
C ASN A 307 20.25 -18.31 -39.36
N HIS A 308 20.97 -17.44 -38.63
CA HIS A 308 22.13 -16.73 -39.18
C HIS A 308 23.43 -17.55 -39.09
N TYR A 309 23.47 -18.58 -38.23
CA TYR A 309 24.64 -19.44 -38.04
C TYR A 309 24.56 -20.80 -38.77
N ASN A 310 23.48 -21.05 -39.51
CA ASN A 310 23.32 -22.19 -40.43
C ASN A 310 23.33 -21.71 -41.88
#